data_AF-A0A358R4J1-F1
#
_entry.id   AF-A0A358R4J1-F1
#
_cell.length_a   1.000
_cell.length_b   1.000
_cell.length_c   1.000
_cell.angle_alpha   90.00
_cell.angle_beta   90.00
_cell.angle_gamma   90.00
#
_symmetry.space_group_name_H-M   'P 1'
#
loop_
_entity.id
_entity.type
_entity.pdbx_description
1 polymer ?
#
loop_
_entity_poly.entity_id
_entity_poly.type
_entity_poly.pdbx_seq_one_letter_code
_entity_poly.pdbx_strand_id
1 'polypeptide(L)'
;MRQQGFGGFQQGFQQGYNGLPDALRWTLTLSVGVYVVQAFGTWIPVADQTLNRWMIDWLGFEAIWPTYVMQPWRFVTYIFLHGSPFHLLFNMLWLFFLGRAVEESLGPRTFLVLFL
;
A
#
# COMPACT_ATOMS: atom_id res chain seq x y z
N MET A 1 -9.88 -38.28 16.69
CA MET A 1 -9.18 -37.03 17.06
C MET A 1 -8.89 -36.25 15.78
N ARG A 2 -9.66 -35.19 15.47
CA ARG A 2 -9.46 -34.38 14.26
C ARG A 2 -8.33 -33.38 14.51
N GLN A 3 -7.25 -33.50 13.73
CA GLN A 3 -6.14 -32.55 13.74
C GLN A 3 -6.64 -31.21 13.17
N GLN A 4 -6.99 -30.25 14.03
CA GLN A 4 -7.35 -28.88 13.64
C GLN A 4 -6.12 -27.93 13.72
N GLY A 5 -4.92 -28.44 13.44
CA GLY A 5 -3.67 -27.78 13.88
C GLY A 5 -3.25 -26.53 13.10
N PHE A 6 -3.64 -26.39 11.83
CA PHE A 6 -3.13 -25.30 10.97
C PHE A 6 -4.19 -24.62 10.08
N GLY A 7 -5.34 -25.28 9.83
CA GLY A 7 -6.38 -24.73 8.95
C GLY A 7 -7.18 -23.57 9.54
N GLY A 8 -7.37 -23.53 10.87
CA GLY A 8 -8.24 -22.54 11.51
C GLY A 8 -7.71 -21.11 11.45
N PHE A 9 -6.42 -20.92 11.69
CA PHE A 9 -5.78 -19.59 11.61
C PHE A 9 -5.81 -19.04 10.19
N GLN A 10 -5.40 -19.85 9.21
CA GLN A 10 -5.39 -19.46 7.81
C GLN A 10 -6.80 -19.10 7.32
N GLN A 11 -7.82 -19.88 7.70
CA GLN A 11 -9.21 -19.61 7.35
C GLN A 11 -9.70 -18.31 8.01
N GLY A 12 -9.40 -18.08 9.30
CA GLY A 12 -9.77 -16.84 9.97
C GLY A 12 -9.13 -15.61 9.32
N PHE A 13 -7.84 -15.70 8.97
CA PHE A 13 -7.16 -14.64 8.23
C PHE A 13 -7.79 -14.40 6.86
N GLN A 14 -8.03 -15.47 6.08
CA GLN A 14 -8.67 -15.37 4.77
C GLN A 14 -10.06 -14.77 4.86
N GLN A 15 -10.86 -15.14 5.86
CA GLN A 15 -12.18 -14.59 6.09
C GLN A 15 -12.09 -13.09 6.44
N GLY A 16 -11.19 -12.70 7.33
CA GLY A 16 -10.99 -11.30 7.69
C GLY A 16 -10.52 -10.44 6.51
N TYR A 17 -9.56 -10.93 5.73
CA TYR A 17 -9.06 -10.26 4.53
C TYR A 17 -10.15 -10.16 3.46
N ASN A 18 -10.84 -11.25 3.14
CA ASN A 18 -11.89 -11.26 2.13
C ASN A 18 -13.15 -10.51 2.57
N GLY A 19 -13.35 -10.30 3.87
CA GLY A 19 -14.42 -9.49 4.43
C GLY A 19 -14.20 -7.98 4.36
N LEU A 20 -13.02 -7.52 3.90
CA LEU A 20 -12.79 -6.10 3.63
C LEU A 20 -13.51 -5.65 2.35
N PRO A 21 -14.00 -4.40 2.31
CA PRO A 21 -14.40 -3.76 1.06
C PRO A 21 -13.32 -3.87 -0.01
N ASP A 22 -13.72 -4.05 -1.27
CA ASP A 22 -12.84 -4.50 -2.33
C ASP A 22 -11.71 -3.51 -2.63
N ALA A 23 -12.01 -2.22 -2.78
CA ALA A 23 -11.00 -1.22 -3.13
C ALA A 23 -10.03 -0.98 -1.97
N LEU A 24 -10.54 -0.86 -0.74
CA LEU A 24 -9.77 -0.75 0.49
C LEU A 24 -8.80 -1.92 0.63
N ARG A 25 -9.29 -3.15 0.42
CA ARG A 25 -8.48 -4.36 0.51
C ARG A 25 -7.27 -4.27 -0.42
N TRP A 26 -7.49 -3.87 -1.67
CA TRP A 26 -6.40 -3.72 -2.64
C TRP A 26 -5.47 -2.57 -2.28
N THR A 27 -5.98 -1.44 -1.81
CA THR A 27 -5.16 -0.31 -1.36
C THR A 27 -4.25 -0.69 -0.20
N LEU A 28 -4.77 -1.39 0.81
CA LEU A 28 -3.98 -1.89 1.94
C LEU A 28 -2.91 -2.89 1.47
N THR A 29 -3.30 -3.87 0.65
CA THR A 29 -2.39 -4.88 0.11
C THR A 29 -1.26 -4.27 -0.71
N LEU A 30 -1.57 -3.32 -1.59
CA LEU A 30 -0.57 -2.63 -2.41
C LEU A 30 0.36 -1.78 -1.55
N SER A 31 -0.16 -1.03 -0.59
CA SER A 31 0.66 -0.18 0.30
C SER A 31 1.64 -1.01 1.12
N VAL A 32 1.17 -2.12 1.71
CA VAL A 32 2.01 -3.05 2.47
C VAL A 32 3.00 -3.75 1.54
N GLY A 33 2.57 -4.22 0.37
CA GLY A 33 3.43 -4.88 -0.60
C GLY A 33 4.56 -3.99 -1.09
N VAL A 34 4.27 -2.74 -1.45
CA VAL A 34 5.27 -1.74 -1.85
C VAL A 34 6.25 -1.48 -0.71
N TYR A 35 5.76 -1.33 0.52
CA TYR A 35 6.64 -1.12 1.67
C TYR A 35 7.55 -2.33 1.95
N VAL A 36 7.06 -3.56 1.79
CA VAL A 36 7.88 -4.77 1.90
C VAL A 36 9.01 -4.75 0.87
N VAL A 37 8.70 -4.40 -0.38
CA VAL A 37 9.72 -4.23 -1.43
C VAL A 37 10.69 -3.11 -1.06
N GLN A 38 10.22 -1.97 -0.53
CA GLN A 38 11.08 -0.89 -0.05
C GLN A 38 12.01 -1.34 1.08
N ALA A 39 11.51 -2.11 2.05
CA ALA A 39 12.28 -2.58 3.19
C ALA A 39 13.41 -3.53 2.73
N PHE A 40 13.07 -4.54 1.93
CA PHE A 40 14.07 -5.45 1.36
C PHE A 40 15.01 -4.74 0.37
N GLY A 41 14.49 -3.76 -0.36
CA GLY A 41 15.24 -2.96 -1.33
C GLY A 41 16.35 -2.12 -0.72
N THR A 42 16.42 -1.95 0.61
CA THR A 42 17.55 -1.30 1.27
C THR A 42 18.84 -2.12 1.19
N TRP A 43 18.73 -3.44 1.01
CA TRP A 43 19.87 -4.36 0.89
C TRP A 43 20.14 -4.82 -0.55
N ILE A 44 19.34 -4.38 -1.52
CA ILE A 44 19.46 -4.78 -2.92
C ILE A 44 20.10 -3.60 -3.69
N PRO A 45 21.32 -3.74 -4.22
CA PRO A 45 21.93 -2.72 -5.06
C PRO A 45 21.29 -2.69 -6.46
N VAL A 46 21.08 -1.50 -7.01
CA VAL A 46 20.60 -1.23 -8.37
C VAL A 46 21.38 -0.04 -8.92
N ALA A 47 22.22 -0.28 -9.93
CA ALA A 47 23.18 0.69 -10.47
C ALA A 47 24.11 1.25 -9.36
N ASP A 48 24.09 2.56 -9.14
CA ASP A 48 24.88 3.30 -8.15
C ASP A 48 24.17 3.51 -6.81
N GLN A 49 22.97 2.96 -6.63
CA GLN A 49 22.16 3.13 -5.43
C GLN A 49 21.45 1.85 -4.98
N THR A 50 20.63 1.93 -3.92
CA THR A 50 19.80 0.81 -3.48
C THR A 50 18.46 0.81 -4.21
N LEU A 51 17.81 -0.35 -4.33
CA LEU A 51 16.47 -0.47 -4.89
C LEU A 51 15.48 0.44 -4.14
N ASN A 52 15.60 0.54 -2.82
CA ASN A 52 14.78 1.46 -2.02
C ASN A 52 14.92 2.92 -2.51
N ARG A 53 16.16 3.37 -2.70
CA ARG A 53 16.41 4.75 -3.14
C ARG A 53 15.95 4.98 -4.57
N TRP A 54 16.19 4.02 -5.46
CA TRP A 54 15.66 4.05 -6.83
C TRP A 54 14.13 4.16 -6.86
N MET A 55 13.42 3.43 -6.00
CA MET A 55 11.96 3.54 -5.89
C MET A 55 11.53 4.94 -5.45
N ILE A 56 12.19 5.53 -4.45
CA ILE A 56 11.88 6.88 -3.99
C ILE A 56 12.10 7.89 -5.11
N ASP A 57 13.23 7.78 -5.81
CA ASP A 57 13.60 8.72 -6.87
C ASP A 57 12.67 8.64 -8.08
N TRP A 58 12.15 7.45 -8.44
CA TRP A 58 11.32 7.25 -9.63
C TRP A 58 9.81 7.28 -9.39
N LEU A 59 9.36 6.88 -8.20
CA LEU A 59 7.94 6.75 -7.84
C LEU A 59 7.47 7.84 -6.86
N GLY A 60 8.38 8.55 -6.20
CA GLY A 60 8.05 9.67 -5.33
C GLY A 60 7.55 10.89 -6.11
N PHE A 61 6.80 11.75 -5.45
CA PHE A 61 6.36 13.00 -6.10
C PHE A 61 7.50 14.00 -6.15
N GLU A 62 7.74 14.58 -7.33
CA GLU A 62 8.76 15.61 -7.56
C GLU A 62 8.12 16.80 -8.27
N ALA A 63 7.97 17.91 -7.56
CA ALA A 63 7.27 19.11 -8.04
C ALA A 63 8.15 20.03 -8.92
N ILE A 64 9.03 19.45 -9.73
CA ILE A 64 9.98 20.19 -10.58
C ILE A 64 9.55 20.14 -12.04
N TRP A 65 9.61 21.28 -12.74
CA TRP A 65 9.35 21.36 -14.18
C TRP A 65 10.60 20.92 -14.96
N PRO A 66 10.48 20.11 -16.03
CA PRO A 66 9.25 19.51 -16.58
C PRO A 66 8.92 18.12 -16.00
N THR A 67 9.64 17.66 -14.97
CA THR A 67 9.55 16.30 -14.40
C THR A 67 8.13 15.84 -14.13
N TYR A 68 7.30 16.60 -13.40
CA TYR A 68 5.94 16.15 -13.05
C TYR A 68 4.99 16.05 -14.26
N VAL A 69 5.25 16.77 -15.35
CA VAL A 69 4.46 16.67 -16.59
C VAL A 69 4.92 15.48 -17.43
N MET A 70 6.23 15.25 -17.49
CA MET A 70 6.80 14.14 -18.24
C MET A 70 6.67 12.80 -17.51
N GLN A 71 6.39 12.82 -16.21
CA GLN A 71 6.29 11.64 -15.35
C GLN A 71 4.95 11.62 -14.58
N PRO A 72 3.82 11.53 -15.29
CA PRO A 72 2.48 11.68 -14.69
C PRO A 72 2.12 10.60 -13.68
N TRP A 73 2.78 9.44 -13.71
CA TRP A 73 2.57 8.38 -12.72
C TRP A 73 2.92 8.85 -11.29
N ARG A 74 3.80 9.86 -11.13
CA ARG A 74 4.18 10.40 -9.82
C ARG A 74 3.02 10.99 -9.03
N PHE A 75 1.92 11.39 -9.69
CA PHE A 75 0.70 11.84 -9.03
C PHE A 75 -0.07 10.71 -8.32
N VAL A 76 0.21 9.44 -8.69
CA VAL A 76 -0.47 8.27 -8.12
C VAL A 76 0.50 7.43 -7.30
N THR A 77 1.73 7.23 -7.76
CA THR A 77 2.65 6.27 -7.16
C THR A 77 3.18 6.71 -5.79
N TYR A 78 3.26 8.02 -5.55
CA TYR A 78 3.88 8.55 -4.33
C TYR A 78 3.14 8.16 -3.05
N ILE A 79 1.80 7.99 -3.11
CA ILE A 79 0.97 7.64 -1.95
C ILE A 79 1.27 6.25 -1.38
N PHE A 80 1.85 5.36 -2.18
CA PHE A 80 2.19 3.99 -1.77
C PHE A 80 3.58 3.90 -1.11
N LEU A 81 4.43 4.92 -1.24
CA LEU A 81 5.76 4.92 -0.64
C LEU A 81 5.70 5.30 0.84
N HIS A 82 6.35 4.52 1.69
CA HIS A 82 6.39 4.75 3.13
C HIS A 82 7.84 4.78 3.64
N GLY A 83 8.16 5.81 4.43
CA GLY A 83 9.54 6.04 4.91
C GLY A 83 9.91 5.30 6.20
N SER A 84 8.93 4.74 6.94
CA SER A 84 9.20 4.00 8.17
C SER A 84 8.08 3.00 8.51
N PRO A 85 8.36 1.97 9.33
CA PRO A 85 7.34 0.99 9.72
C PRO A 85 6.18 1.63 10.49
N PHE A 86 6.49 2.60 11.34
CA PHE A 86 5.50 3.32 12.13
C PHE A 86 4.59 4.18 11.25
N HIS A 87 5.14 4.88 10.26
CA HIS A 87 4.33 5.65 9.31
C HIS A 87 3.36 4.74 8.54
N LEU A 88 3.83 3.59 8.05
CA LEU A 88 2.94 2.61 7.42
C LEU A 88 1.85 2.14 8.38
N LEU A 89 2.22 1.74 9.60
CA LEU A 89 1.27 1.21 10.58
C LEU A 89 0.11 2.19 10.84
N PHE A 90 0.42 3.46 11.07
CA PHE A 90 -0.61 4.46 11.36
C PHE A 90 -1.48 4.78 10.13
N ASN A 91 -0.90 4.85 8.94
CA ASN A 91 -1.67 5.02 7.71
C ASN A 91 -2.63 3.85 7.48
N MET A 92 -2.16 2.61 7.66
CA MET A 92 -2.99 1.43 7.49
C MET A 92 -4.08 1.34 8.56
N LEU A 93 -3.81 1.76 9.80
CA LEU A 93 -4.82 1.82 10.87
C LEU A 93 -5.93 2.83 10.53
N TRP A 94 -5.57 4.04 10.13
CA TRP A 94 -6.54 5.06 9.73
C TRP A 94 -7.32 4.64 8.49
N LEU A 95 -6.64 4.09 7.48
CA LEU A 95 -7.27 3.63 6.25
C LEU A 95 -8.20 2.44 6.50
N PHE A 96 -7.84 1.54 7.41
CA PHE A 96 -8.70 0.42 7.81
C PHE A 96 -10.01 0.89 8.45
N PHE A 97 -9.97 1.87 9.36
CA PHE A 97 -11.19 2.36 10.01
C PHE A 97 -11.97 3.34 9.13
N LEU A 98 -11.33 4.41 8.65
CA LEU A 98 -11.98 5.47 7.88
C LEU A 98 -12.26 5.02 6.45
N GLY A 99 -11.30 4.38 5.79
CA GLY A 99 -11.46 3.90 4.42
C GLY A 99 -12.57 2.87 4.30
N ARG A 100 -12.73 1.98 5.29
CA ARG A 100 -13.86 1.05 5.35
C ARG A 100 -15.19 1.80 5.43
N ALA A 101 -15.32 2.72 6.38
CA ALA A 101 -16.54 3.50 6.54
C ALA A 101 -16.89 4.27 5.26
N VAL A 102 -15.90 4.84 4.58
CA VAL A 102 -16.07 5.55 3.31
C VAL A 102 -16.52 4.61 2.19
N GLU A 103 -15.85 3.48 1.97
CA GLU A 103 -16.19 2.57 0.89
C GLU A 103 -17.55 1.88 1.11
N GLU A 104 -17.86 1.48 2.35
CA GLU A 104 -19.16 0.90 2.69
C GLU A 104 -20.31 1.91 2.51
N SER A 105 -20.05 3.20 2.75
CA SER A 105 -21.09 4.24 2.65
C SER A 105 -21.24 4.83 1.23
N LEU A 106 -20.13 5.03 0.52
CA LEU A 106 -20.07 5.78 -0.74
C LEU A 106 -19.66 4.94 -1.95
N GLY A 107 -19.31 3.67 -1.73
CA GLY A 107 -18.88 2.73 -2.74
C GLY A 107 -17.39 2.85 -3.14
N PRO A 108 -16.89 1.84 -3.87
CA PRO A 108 -15.46 1.69 -4.20
C PRO A 108 -14.93 2.82 -5.09
N ARG A 109 -15.73 3.33 -6.03
CA ARG A 109 -15.29 4.41 -6.93
C ARG A 109 -15.03 5.71 -6.19
N THR A 110 -15.95 6.11 -5.31
CA THR A 110 -15.81 7.32 -4.50
C THR A 110 -14.64 7.20 -3.55
N PHE A 111 -14.48 6.03 -2.91
CA PHE A 111 -13.31 5.75 -2.09
C PHE A 111 -12.00 5.94 -2.88
N LEU A 112 -11.88 5.36 -4.08
CA LEU A 112 -10.66 5.47 -4.88
C LEU A 112 -10.37 6.91 -5.32
N VAL A 113 -11.39 7.70 -5.67
CA VAL A 113 -11.22 9.12 -6.02
C VAL A 113 -10.80 9.96 -4.83
N LEU A 114 -11.25 9.63 -3.61
CA LEU A 114 -10.84 10.33 -2.40
C LEU A 114 -9.44 9.91 -1.93
N PHE A 115 -9.07 8.66 -2.21
CA PHE A 115 -7.77 8.12 -1.85
C PHE A 115 -6.65 8.64 -2.76
N LEU A 116 -6.89 8.71 -4.07
CA LEU A 116 -5.92 9.14 -5.09
C LEU A 116 -5.85 10.66 -5.23
#